data_AF-D4ZKC5-F1
#
_entry.id   AF-D4ZKC5-F1
#
_cell.length_a   1.000
_cell.length_b   1.000
_cell.length_c   1.000
_cell.angle_alpha   90.00
_cell.angle_beta   90.00
_cell.angle_gamma   90.00
#
_symmetry.space_group_name_H-M   'P 1'
#
loop_
_entity.id
_entity.type
_entity.pdbx_description
1 polymer ?
#
loop_
_entity_poly.entity_id
_entity_poly.type
_entity_poly.pdbx_seq_one_letter_code
_entity_poly.pdbx_strand_id
1 'polypeptide(L)'
;MKMDKSMRLLLIAGVLASPAALAKDCSEVDWNQDVLDKYPSVANACQEVLEQDGKTYVKLAAEFVRFRQPNHATVDVREADGSTERLSFKVNSNATVNAGGKDVSWEMIPKGYDLAFYVPSDRFEIHQVLPATEEILIIEVEEPAELPKTASLWPAFGLAGGVFLMLGQFMAWRRRGQ
;
A
#
# COMPACT_ATOMS: atom_id res chain seq x y z
N MET A 1 61.56 41.88 -20.02
CA MET A 1 60.56 41.82 -18.94
C MET A 1 59.18 41.70 -19.58
N LYS A 2 58.68 40.48 -19.72
CA LYS A 2 57.33 40.16 -20.24
C LYS A 2 56.93 38.85 -19.57
N MET A 3 56.02 38.94 -18.62
CA MET A 3 55.65 37.85 -17.72
C MET A 3 54.37 37.24 -18.29
N ASP A 4 54.51 36.09 -18.95
CA ASP A 4 53.41 35.44 -19.64
C ASP A 4 52.39 34.86 -18.64
N LYS A 5 51.19 35.35 -18.84
CA LYS A 5 49.96 35.14 -18.08
C LYS A 5 49.37 33.82 -18.54
N SER A 6 49.55 32.74 -17.78
CA SER A 6 48.77 31.50 -17.95
C SER A 6 48.72 30.70 -16.66
N MET A 7 47.98 31.26 -15.69
CA MET A 7 47.43 30.56 -14.55
C MET A 7 46.35 29.59 -15.06
N ARG A 8 46.73 28.34 -15.36
CA ARG A 8 45.75 27.27 -15.60
C ARG A 8 45.35 26.65 -14.26
N LEU A 9 44.23 27.14 -13.73
CA LEU A 9 43.46 26.53 -12.65
C LEU A 9 43.06 25.12 -13.11
N LEU A 10 43.62 24.07 -12.49
CA LEU A 10 43.15 22.69 -12.65
C LEU A 10 42.08 22.44 -11.59
N LEU A 11 40.82 22.51 -12.02
CA LEU A 11 39.65 22.01 -11.29
C LEU A 11 39.79 20.49 -11.16
N ILE A 12 40.11 20.00 -9.96
CA ILE A 12 39.95 18.59 -9.62
C ILE A 12 38.46 18.38 -9.35
N ALA A 13 37.75 17.86 -10.35
CA ALA A 13 36.37 17.43 -10.23
C ALA A 13 36.30 16.24 -9.27
N GLY A 14 35.52 16.39 -8.20
CA GLY A 14 35.25 15.34 -7.23
C GLY A 14 34.40 14.23 -7.84
N VAL A 15 34.84 12.99 -7.67
CA VAL A 15 33.97 11.82 -7.82
C VAL A 15 33.45 11.50 -6.42
N LEU A 16 32.26 12.00 -6.11
CA LEU A 16 31.44 11.43 -5.04
C LEU A 16 30.92 10.09 -5.56
N ALA A 17 31.66 9.01 -5.28
CA ALA A 17 31.12 7.67 -5.42
C ALA A 17 30.08 7.50 -4.31
N SER A 18 28.80 7.70 -4.64
CA SER A 18 27.71 7.31 -3.76
C SER A 18 27.81 5.80 -3.50
N PRO A 19 27.79 5.32 -2.24
CA PRO A 19 27.60 3.91 -1.99
C PRO A 19 26.19 3.56 -2.46
N ALA A 20 26.08 2.88 -3.60
CA ALA A 20 24.90 2.09 -3.87
C ALA A 20 24.79 1.12 -2.69
N ALA A 21 23.76 1.24 -1.87
CA ALA A 21 23.45 0.21 -0.90
C ALA A 21 23.22 -1.07 -1.71
N LEU A 22 24.04 -2.09 -1.47
CA LEU A 22 23.93 -3.40 -2.12
C LEU A 22 22.65 -4.03 -1.57
N ALA A 23 21.51 -3.80 -2.23
CA ALA A 23 20.31 -4.57 -1.98
C ALA A 23 20.64 -6.02 -2.31
N LYS A 24 20.44 -6.92 -1.35
CA LYS A 24 20.71 -8.33 -1.50
C LYS A 24 19.76 -8.92 -2.55
N ASP A 25 20.30 -9.62 -3.54
CA ASP A 25 19.48 -10.22 -4.58
C ASP A 25 18.76 -11.47 -4.02
N CYS A 26 17.57 -11.77 -4.55
CA CYS A 26 16.80 -12.98 -4.19
C CYS A 26 17.60 -14.28 -4.34
N SER A 27 18.59 -14.32 -5.25
CA SER A 27 19.51 -15.44 -5.44
C SER A 27 20.53 -15.63 -4.31
N GLU A 28 20.73 -14.62 -3.47
CA GLU A 28 21.70 -14.63 -2.37
C GLU A 28 21.05 -14.94 -1.01
N VAL A 29 19.72 -15.12 -0.98
CA VAL A 29 18.99 -15.47 0.24
C VAL A 29 19.33 -16.89 0.65
N ASP A 30 19.90 -17.03 1.85
CA ASP A 30 20.18 -18.32 2.46
C ASP A 30 18.92 -18.82 3.18
N TRP A 31 18.13 -19.63 2.47
CA TRP A 31 16.89 -20.18 2.99
C TRP A 31 17.16 -21.37 3.90
N ASN A 32 16.51 -21.39 5.07
CA ASN A 32 16.48 -22.58 5.89
C ASN A 32 15.80 -23.75 5.14
N GLN A 33 16.43 -24.91 5.11
CA GLN A 33 15.93 -26.11 4.41
C GLN A 33 14.54 -26.53 4.89
N ASP A 34 14.23 -26.36 6.18
CA ASP A 34 12.90 -26.66 6.73
C ASP A 34 11.78 -25.82 6.10
N VAL A 35 12.12 -24.63 5.58
CA VAL A 35 11.20 -23.73 4.88
C VAL A 35 11.01 -24.20 3.45
N LEU A 36 12.10 -24.55 2.75
CA LEU A 36 12.05 -25.08 1.38
C LEU A 36 11.33 -26.43 1.31
N ASP A 37 11.47 -27.28 2.32
CA ASP A 37 10.79 -28.57 2.40
C ASP A 37 9.26 -28.42 2.51
N LYS A 38 8.80 -27.37 3.19
CA LYS A 38 7.36 -27.08 3.35
C LYS A 38 6.80 -26.22 2.23
N TYR A 39 7.61 -25.33 1.67
CA TYR A 39 7.23 -24.34 0.68
C TYR A 39 8.32 -24.21 -0.39
N PRO A 40 8.41 -25.20 -1.31
CA PRO A 40 9.51 -25.27 -2.28
C PRO A 40 9.53 -24.06 -3.22
N SER A 41 8.38 -23.47 -3.52
CA SER A 41 8.23 -22.29 -4.38
C SER A 41 8.68 -20.99 -3.73
N VAL A 42 8.93 -20.95 -2.41
CA VAL A 42 9.19 -19.68 -1.72
C VAL A 42 10.45 -19.00 -2.25
N ALA A 43 11.45 -19.79 -2.68
CA ALA A 43 12.66 -19.30 -3.31
C ALA A 43 12.37 -18.65 -4.67
N ASN A 44 11.47 -19.24 -5.46
CA ASN A 44 11.03 -18.71 -6.76
C ASN A 44 10.05 -17.54 -6.63
N ALA A 45 9.36 -17.44 -5.49
CA ALA A 45 8.38 -16.39 -5.19
C ALA A 45 9.00 -15.12 -4.58
N CYS A 46 10.31 -15.11 -4.33
CA CYS A 46 11.03 -13.95 -3.84
C CYS A 46 10.92 -12.78 -4.85
N GLN A 47 10.33 -11.68 -4.41
CA GLN A 47 10.21 -10.45 -5.20
C GLN A 47 11.25 -9.41 -4.80
N GLU A 48 11.52 -9.32 -3.50
CA GLU A 48 12.41 -8.30 -2.92
C GLU A 48 12.98 -8.81 -1.60
N VAL A 49 14.21 -8.44 -1.29
CA VAL A 49 14.87 -8.74 -0.01
C VAL A 49 15.00 -7.46 0.80
N LEU A 50 14.46 -7.47 2.01
CA LEU A 50 14.50 -6.35 2.94
C LEU A 50 15.38 -6.72 4.13
N GLU A 51 16.42 -5.93 4.40
CA GLU A 51 17.17 -6.01 5.64
C GLU A 51 16.63 -4.99 6.64
N GLN A 52 16.08 -5.47 7.74
CA GLN A 52 15.55 -4.64 8.81
C GLN A 52 16.03 -5.17 10.17
N ASP A 53 16.61 -4.30 11.00
CA ASP A 53 17.14 -4.64 12.32
C ASP A 53 18.16 -5.80 12.32
N GLY A 54 18.96 -5.90 11.26
CA GLY A 54 19.94 -6.99 11.07
C GLY A 54 19.31 -8.35 10.74
N LYS A 55 18.03 -8.39 10.39
CA LYS A 55 17.32 -9.58 9.92
C LYS A 55 16.94 -9.44 8.46
N THR A 56 17.08 -10.52 7.71
CA THR A 56 16.71 -10.60 6.30
C THR A 56 15.28 -11.11 6.15
N TYR A 57 14.41 -10.27 5.62
CA TYR A 57 13.05 -10.58 5.24
C TYR A 57 12.94 -10.67 3.73
N VAL A 58 12.08 -11.55 3.25
CA VAL A 58 11.76 -11.69 1.84
C VAL A 58 10.31 -11.30 1.63
N LYS A 59 10.09 -10.41 0.67
CA LYS A 59 8.78 -10.00 0.19
C LYS A 59 8.27 -11.03 -0.83
N LEU A 60 7.10 -11.58 -0.54
CA LEU A 60 6.38 -12.49 -1.44
C LEU A 60 5.07 -11.83 -1.85
N ALA A 61 4.76 -11.86 -3.15
CA ALA A 61 3.47 -11.41 -3.65
C ALA A 61 2.50 -12.59 -3.72
N ALA A 62 1.25 -12.39 -3.28
CA ALA A 62 0.24 -13.43 -3.32
C ALA A 62 -1.17 -12.85 -3.47
N GLU A 63 -2.07 -13.61 -4.07
CA GLU A 63 -3.48 -13.25 -4.20
C GLU A 63 -4.30 -14.00 -3.14
N PHE A 64 -5.17 -13.28 -2.43
CA PHE A 64 -6.04 -13.89 -1.44
C PHE A 64 -7.19 -14.67 -2.09
N VAL A 65 -7.28 -15.97 -1.81
CA VAL A 65 -8.32 -16.83 -2.38
C VAL A 65 -9.54 -16.91 -1.46
N ARG A 66 -9.30 -17.22 -0.18
CA ARG A 66 -10.36 -17.39 0.83
C ARG A 66 -9.80 -17.59 2.24
N PHE A 67 -10.64 -17.36 3.23
CA PHE A 67 -10.46 -17.77 4.61
C PHE A 67 -11.53 -18.80 5.02
N ARG A 68 -11.15 -19.83 5.78
CA ARG A 68 -12.06 -20.85 6.33
C ARG A 68 -11.85 -21.00 7.82
N GLN A 69 -12.94 -21.20 8.55
CA GLN A 69 -12.88 -21.48 9.97
C GLN A 69 -12.46 -22.94 10.25
N PRO A 70 -11.68 -23.19 11.32
CA PRO A 70 -11.07 -22.20 12.21
C PRO A 70 -9.67 -21.75 11.73
N ASN A 71 -9.55 -20.48 11.32
CA ASN A 71 -8.30 -19.78 11.02
C ASN A 71 -7.39 -20.37 9.92
N HIS A 72 -7.96 -20.83 8.81
CA HIS A 72 -7.20 -21.27 7.65
C HIS A 72 -7.32 -20.28 6.50
N ALA A 73 -6.20 -19.64 6.14
CA ALA A 73 -6.11 -18.84 4.92
C ALA A 73 -5.68 -19.71 3.74
N THR A 74 -6.15 -19.34 2.56
CA THR A 74 -5.68 -19.89 1.28
C THR A 74 -5.31 -18.71 0.39
N VAL A 75 -4.09 -18.75 -0.16
CA VAL A 75 -3.53 -17.72 -1.03
C VAL A 75 -2.89 -18.38 -2.25
N ASP A 76 -2.82 -17.64 -3.35
CA ASP A 76 -2.06 -18.00 -4.55
C ASP A 76 -0.81 -17.15 -4.60
N VAL A 77 0.34 -17.74 -4.25
CA VAL A 77 1.63 -17.06 -4.27
C VAL A 77 2.11 -16.93 -5.71
N ARG A 78 2.58 -15.74 -6.09
CA ARG A 78 3.11 -15.44 -7.42
C ARG A 78 4.62 -15.71 -7.45
N GLU A 79 5.06 -16.54 -8.38
CA GLU A 79 6.47 -16.79 -8.67
C GLU A 79 7.03 -15.76 -9.66
N ALA A 80 8.36 -15.64 -9.70
CA ALA A 80 9.06 -14.71 -10.60
C ALA A 80 8.86 -15.05 -12.09
N ASP A 81 8.51 -16.29 -12.43
CA ASP A 81 8.18 -16.73 -13.79
C ASP A 81 6.73 -16.38 -14.19
N GLY A 82 5.94 -15.82 -13.27
CA GLY A 82 4.54 -15.48 -13.45
C GLY A 82 3.56 -16.63 -13.18
N SER A 83 4.06 -17.81 -12.82
CA SER A 83 3.21 -18.91 -12.35
C SER A 83 2.68 -18.63 -10.93
N THR A 84 1.66 -19.38 -10.53
CA THR A 84 1.08 -19.26 -9.19
C THR A 84 0.98 -20.62 -8.50
N GLU A 85 1.38 -20.67 -7.23
CA GLU A 85 1.20 -21.82 -6.37
C GLU A 85 0.17 -21.54 -5.27
N ARG A 86 -0.78 -22.47 -5.10
CA ARG A 86 -1.79 -22.36 -4.06
C ARG A 86 -1.28 -22.90 -2.73
N LEU A 87 -1.17 -22.03 -1.75
CA LEU A 87 -0.79 -22.37 -0.39
C LEU A 87 -1.97 -22.20 0.58
N SER A 88 -2.03 -23.07 1.58
CA SER A 88 -2.95 -22.92 2.69
C SER A 88 -2.24 -23.12 4.00
N PHE A 89 -2.41 -22.17 4.91
CA PHE A 89 -1.74 -22.15 6.19
C PHE A 89 -2.69 -21.71 7.30
N LYS A 90 -2.34 -22.09 8.53
CA LYS A 90 -3.06 -21.68 9.72
C LYS A 90 -2.59 -20.28 10.12
N VAL A 91 -3.55 -19.41 10.36
CA VAL A 91 -3.33 -18.03 10.81
C VAL A 91 -3.58 -17.98 12.32
N ASN A 92 -2.84 -17.13 13.02
CA ASN A 92 -3.15 -16.83 14.42
C ASN A 92 -4.51 -16.10 14.50
N SER A 93 -5.35 -16.43 15.49
CA SER A 93 -6.71 -15.87 15.60
C SER A 93 -6.74 -14.34 15.68
N ASN A 94 -5.67 -13.73 16.16
CA ASN A 94 -5.57 -12.28 16.34
C ASN A 94 -4.68 -11.62 15.28
N ALA A 95 -4.22 -12.36 14.26
CA ALA A 95 -3.41 -11.77 13.21
C ALA A 95 -4.26 -10.82 12.35
N THR A 96 -3.68 -9.67 12.04
CA THR A 96 -4.24 -8.70 11.10
C THR A 96 -3.39 -8.63 9.86
N VAL A 97 -4.00 -8.18 8.77
CA VAL A 97 -3.34 -7.86 7.51
C VAL A 97 -3.45 -6.37 7.32
N ASN A 98 -2.35 -5.71 6.96
CA ASN A 98 -2.44 -4.34 6.53
C ASN A 98 -2.99 -4.33 5.10
N ALA A 99 -4.16 -3.73 4.90
CA ALA A 99 -4.80 -3.56 3.61
C ALA A 99 -5.03 -2.06 3.38
N GLY A 100 -4.22 -1.44 2.52
CA GLY A 100 -4.30 -0.01 2.23
C GLY A 100 -4.02 0.88 3.45
N GLY A 101 -3.02 0.55 4.27
CA GLY A 101 -2.62 1.32 5.45
C GLY A 101 -3.48 1.09 6.68
N LYS A 102 -4.42 0.13 6.64
CA LYS A 102 -5.28 -0.23 7.77
C LYS A 102 -5.16 -1.71 8.10
N ASP A 103 -5.02 -2.01 9.39
CA ASP A 103 -5.02 -3.37 9.87
C ASP A 103 -6.45 -3.93 9.88
N VAL A 104 -6.69 -4.96 9.06
CA VAL A 104 -7.99 -5.63 8.91
C VAL A 104 -7.88 -7.11 9.29
N SER A 105 -8.99 -7.69 9.74
CA SER A 105 -9.09 -9.14 9.97
C SER A 105 -9.06 -9.90 8.64
N TRP A 106 -8.48 -11.10 8.66
CA TRP A 106 -8.43 -12.03 7.52
C TRP A 106 -9.80 -12.37 6.94
N GLU A 107 -10.85 -12.33 7.76
CA GLU A 107 -12.23 -12.57 7.31
C GLU A 107 -12.78 -11.45 6.43
N MET A 108 -12.23 -10.24 6.54
CA MET A 108 -12.68 -9.04 5.82
C MET A 108 -11.92 -8.81 4.51
N ILE A 109 -10.89 -9.60 4.23
CA ILE A 109 -10.10 -9.47 3.00
C ILE A 109 -10.95 -9.94 1.82
N PRO A 110 -11.16 -9.10 0.79
CA PRO A 110 -11.90 -9.51 -0.39
C PRO A 110 -11.09 -10.55 -1.18
N LYS A 111 -11.78 -11.52 -1.76
CA LYS A 111 -11.16 -12.47 -2.70
C LYS A 111 -10.53 -11.71 -3.88
N GLY A 112 -9.35 -12.13 -4.30
CA GLY A 112 -8.59 -11.49 -5.37
C GLY A 112 -7.73 -10.32 -4.91
N TYR A 113 -7.64 -10.07 -3.60
CA TYR A 113 -6.81 -9.00 -3.07
C TYR A 113 -5.33 -9.39 -3.08
N ASP A 114 -4.48 -8.49 -3.56
CA ASP A 114 -3.03 -8.71 -3.61
C ASP A 114 -2.37 -8.37 -2.25
N LEU A 115 -1.72 -9.38 -1.68
CA LEU A 115 -1.01 -9.38 -0.43
C LEU A 115 0.50 -9.40 -0.66
N ALA A 116 1.24 -8.64 0.14
CA ALA A 116 2.69 -8.72 0.22
C ALA A 116 3.08 -9.29 1.60
N PHE A 117 3.64 -10.50 1.61
CA PHE A 117 4.10 -11.15 2.83
C PHE A 117 5.58 -10.86 3.07
N TYR A 118 5.94 -10.48 4.29
CA TYR A 118 7.34 -10.38 4.72
C TYR A 118 7.68 -11.60 5.59
N VAL A 119 8.43 -12.53 4.99
CA VAL A 119 8.81 -13.80 5.63
C VAL A 119 10.30 -13.77 5.92
N PRO A 120 10.74 -14.08 7.15
CA PRO A 120 12.17 -14.11 7.44
C PRO A 120 12.78 -15.38 6.84
N SER A 121 14.03 -15.27 6.40
CA SER A 121 14.76 -16.37 5.75
C SER A 121 15.07 -17.57 6.67
N ASP A 122 15.08 -17.35 7.99
CA ASP A 122 15.47 -18.33 8.99
C ASP A 122 14.33 -19.26 9.47
N ARG A 123 13.07 -18.83 9.37
CA ARG A 123 11.88 -19.61 9.73
C ARG A 123 10.63 -19.11 8.99
N PHE A 124 9.68 -20.00 8.70
CA PHE A 124 8.41 -19.58 8.10
C PHE A 124 7.45 -19.00 9.16
N GLU A 125 7.64 -17.71 9.47
CA GLU A 125 6.73 -16.93 10.30
C GLU A 125 6.26 -15.72 9.48
N ILE A 126 4.96 -15.67 9.19
CA ILE A 126 4.38 -14.51 8.53
C ILE A 126 4.29 -13.39 9.58
N HIS A 127 5.30 -12.53 9.60
CA HIS A 127 5.39 -11.47 10.61
C HIS A 127 4.44 -10.32 10.28
N GLN A 128 4.37 -9.91 9.01
CA GLN A 128 3.52 -8.83 8.54
C GLN A 128 3.05 -9.09 7.12
N VAL A 129 1.80 -8.74 6.86
CA VAL A 129 1.19 -8.76 5.54
C VAL A 129 0.92 -7.30 5.19
N LEU A 130 1.72 -6.73 4.30
CA LEU A 130 1.48 -5.40 3.76
C LEU A 130 0.60 -5.51 2.51
N PRO A 131 -0.13 -4.46 2.13
CA PRO A 131 -0.80 -4.46 0.84
C PRO A 131 0.25 -4.49 -0.26
N ALA A 132 0.05 -5.28 -1.33
CA ALA A 132 0.94 -5.24 -2.49
C ALA A 132 0.92 -3.86 -3.19
N THR A 133 -0.07 -3.04 -2.88
CA THR A 133 -0.15 -1.64 -3.30
C THR A 133 0.64 -0.75 -2.34
N GLU A 134 1.96 -0.87 -2.40
CA GLU A 134 2.87 0.25 -2.10
C GLU A 134 3.34 0.86 -3.43
N GLU A 135 2.39 1.35 -4.24
CA GLU A 135 2.69 2.65 -4.81
C GLU A 135 2.53 3.61 -3.65
N ILE A 136 3.67 4.01 -3.08
CA ILE A 136 3.79 5.23 -2.31
C ILE A 136 3.46 6.37 -3.28
N LEU A 137 2.18 6.55 -3.61
CA LEU A 137 1.68 7.88 -3.84
C LEU A 137 1.85 8.55 -2.49
N ILE A 138 2.96 9.28 -2.38
CA ILE A 138 3.05 10.46 -1.57
C ILE A 138 1.89 11.33 -2.05
N ILE A 139 0.68 11.05 -1.55
CA ILE A 139 -0.32 12.07 -1.40
C ILE A 139 0.29 12.88 -0.26
N GLU A 140 1.15 13.82 -0.67
CA GLU A 140 1.29 15.06 0.04
C GLU A 140 -0.15 15.48 0.34
N VAL A 141 -0.56 15.24 1.58
CA VAL A 141 -1.79 15.81 2.12
C VAL A 141 -1.47 17.29 2.23
N GLU A 142 -1.50 17.95 1.07
CA GLU A 142 -1.67 19.37 0.97
C GLU A 142 -2.94 19.64 1.78
N GLU A 143 -2.75 20.40 2.87
CA GLU A 143 -3.81 20.90 3.73
C GLU A 143 -5.07 21.16 2.91
N PRO A 144 -6.27 20.77 3.40
CA PRO A 144 -7.49 20.95 2.64
C PRO A 144 -7.61 22.44 2.30
N ALA A 145 -7.30 22.76 1.04
CA ALA A 145 -7.43 24.09 0.50
C ALA A 145 -8.85 24.53 0.84
N GLU A 146 -8.94 25.59 1.65
CA GLU A 146 -10.19 26.15 2.08
C GLU A 146 -11.10 26.25 0.86
N LEU A 147 -12.18 25.46 0.87
CA LEU A 147 -13.19 25.49 -0.18
C LEU A 147 -13.46 26.97 -0.48
N PRO A 148 -13.38 27.41 -1.75
CA PRO A 148 -13.62 28.82 -2.03
C PRO A 148 -15.00 29.13 -1.48
N LYS A 149 -15.13 30.18 -0.66
CA LYS A 149 -16.41 30.63 -0.07
C LYS A 149 -17.43 31.11 -1.11
N THR A 150 -17.27 30.68 -2.35
CA THR A 150 -18.15 30.85 -3.49
C THR A 150 -19.04 29.62 -3.70
N ALA A 151 -19.36 28.88 -2.63
CA ALA A 151 -20.59 28.11 -2.57
C ALA A 151 -21.76 29.09 -2.78
N SER A 152 -22.11 29.15 -4.05
CA SER A 152 -22.94 30.10 -4.76
C SER A 152 -24.24 30.48 -4.07
N LEU A 153 -24.84 31.62 -4.44
CA LEU A 153 -26.15 32.09 -3.96
C LEU A 153 -27.35 31.16 -4.26
N TRP A 154 -27.14 30.04 -4.98
CA TRP A 154 -28.20 29.09 -5.37
C TRP A 154 -28.99 28.46 -4.21
N PRO A 155 -28.37 28.05 -3.08
CA PRO A 155 -29.11 27.57 -1.92
C PRO A 155 -29.98 28.68 -1.30
N ALA A 156 -29.54 29.94 -1.33
CA ALA A 156 -30.32 31.07 -0.83
C ALA A 156 -31.55 31.34 -1.72
N PHE A 157 -31.40 31.26 -3.05
CA PHE A 157 -32.55 31.35 -3.97
C PHE A 157 -33.50 30.15 -3.82
N GLY A 158 -32.98 28.94 -3.59
CA GLY A 158 -33.80 27.76 -3.30
C GLY A 158 -34.64 27.93 -2.03
N LEU A 159 -34.05 28.47 -0.96
CA LEU A 159 -34.76 28.78 0.28
C LEU A 159 -35.82 29.87 0.08
N ALA A 160 -35.51 30.94 -0.64
CA ALA A 160 -36.48 32.00 -0.93
C ALA A 160 -37.69 31.47 -1.73
N GLY A 161 -37.46 30.63 -2.75
CA GLY A 161 -38.52 29.99 -3.52
C GLY A 161 -39.41 29.08 -2.66
N GLY A 162 -38.81 28.29 -1.76
CA GLY A 162 -39.56 27.43 -0.83
C GLY A 162 -40.50 28.21 0.10
N VAL A 163 -40.06 29.37 0.59
CA VAL A 163 -40.88 30.23 1.46
C VAL A 163 -42.11 30.77 0.71
N PHE A 164 -41.95 31.20 -0.54
CA PHE A 164 -43.09 31.68 -1.34
C PHE A 164 -44.11 30.58 -1.65
N LEU A 165 -43.66 29.35 -1.90
CA LEU A 165 -44.57 28.21 -2.11
C LEU A 165 -45.36 27.87 -0.84
N MET A 166 -44.72 27.90 0.33
CA MET A 166 -45.43 27.68 1.60
C MET A 166 -46.46 28.78 1.90
N LEU A 167 -46.13 30.05 1.66
CA LEU A 167 -47.08 31.16 1.80
C LEU A 167 -48.26 31.04 0.83
N GLY A 168 -48.00 30.65 -0.42
CA GLY A 168 -49.05 30.40 -1.41
C GLY A 168 -50.00 29.28 -0.98
N GLN A 169 -49.47 28.17 -0.48
CA GLN A 169 -50.28 27.05 0.00
C GLN A 169 -51.08 27.41 1.26
N PHE A 170 -50.48 28.18 2.18
CA PHE A 170 -51.18 28.66 3.37
C PHE A 170 -52.35 29.59 3.02
N MET A 171 -52.15 30.52 2.09
CA MET A 171 -53.23 31.41 1.62
C MET A 171 -54.32 30.64 0.86
N ALA A 172 -53.94 29.67 0.02
CA ALA A 172 -54.89 28.82 -0.70
C ALA A 172 -55.70 27.89 0.22
N TRP A 173 -55.12 27.46 1.34
CA TRP A 173 -55.81 26.71 2.36
C TRP A 173 -56.78 27.60 3.15
N ARG A 174 -56.34 28.80 3.56
CA ARG A 174 -57.20 29.77 4.25
C ARG A 174 -58.43 30.20 3.43
N ARG A 175 -58.29 30.33 2.10
CA ARG A 175 -59.41 30.62 1.18
C ARG A 175 -60.39 29.46 0.99
N ARG A 176 -59.99 28.22 1.27
CA ARG A 176 -60.85 27.03 1.16
C ARG A 176 -61.54 26.66 2.47
N GLY A 177 -61.12 27.25 3.59
CA GLY A 177 -61.72 27.07 4.92
C GLY A 177 -62.73 28.16 5.33
N GLN A 178 -63.03 29.10 4.43
CA GLN A 178 -64.18 30.01 4.51
C GLN A 178 -65.19 29.62 3.43
#